data_AF-A0A526XMT2-F1
#
_entry.id   AF-A0A526XMT2-F1
#
_cell.length_a   1.000
_cell.length_b   1.000
_cell.length_c   1.000
_cell.angle_alpha   90.00
_cell.angle_beta   90.00
_cell.angle_gamma   90.00
#
_symmetry.space_group_name_H-M   'P 1'
#
loop_
_entity.id
_entity.type
_entity.pdbx_description
1 polymer ?
#
loop_
_entity_poly.entity_id
_entity_poly.type
_entity_poly.pdbx_seq_one_letter_code
_entity_poly.pdbx_strand_id
1 'polypeptide(L)' 'TEYGYGKRSSSYDFRQIGRGGKGIRATDVSKVAEIGRLVATFPVGNDDQIMLVSDGGTVIRVPVNGIRFASRAT' A
#
# COMPACT_ATOMS: atom_id res chain seq x y z
N THR A 1 -5.23 -2.63 1.64
CA THR A 1 -5.36 -4.03 2.09
C THR A 1 -6.82 -4.41 1.96
N GLU A 2 -7.18 -5.68 2.18
CA GLU A 2 -8.55 -6.18 1.96
C GLU A 2 -9.63 -5.41 2.74
N TYR A 3 -9.31 -4.87 3.93
CA TYR A 3 -10.26 -4.08 4.72
C TYR A 3 -10.17 -2.56 4.48
N GLY A 4 -9.59 -2.13 3.35
CA GLY A 4 -9.57 -0.72 2.94
C GLY A 4 -8.48 0.14 3.56
N TYR A 5 -7.56 -0.42 4.36
CA TYR A 5 -6.43 0.32 4.88
C TYR A 5 -5.39 0.58 3.79
N GLY A 6 -4.77 1.77 3.81
CA GLY A 6 -3.74 2.16 2.86
C GLY A 6 -2.82 3.23 3.44
N LYS A 7 -1.60 3.28 2.91
CA LYS A 7 -0.59 4.30 3.23
C LYS A 7 0.30 4.54 2.02
N ARG A 8 0.93 5.70 1.98
CA ARG A 8 2.03 5.99 1.07
C ARG A 8 3.34 5.83 1.83
N SER A 9 4.33 5.25 1.17
CA SER A 9 5.69 5.13 1.69
C SER A 9 6.68 5.61 0.64
N SER A 10 7.85 6.04 1.09
CA SER A 10 8.92 6.42 0.18
C SER A 10 9.37 5.19 -0.64
N SER A 11 9.58 5.35 -1.94
CA SER A 11 10.23 4.31 -2.75
C SER A 11 11.64 4.00 -2.23
N TYR A 12 12.31 4.99 -1.62
CA TYR A 12 13.64 4.84 -1.02
C TYR A 12 13.64 3.96 0.25
N ASP A 13 12.49 3.73 0.89
CA ASP A 13 12.39 2.77 2.01
C ASP A 13 12.54 1.31 1.52
N PHE A 14 12.39 1.09 0.22
CA PHE A 14 12.55 -0.19 -0.45
C PHE A 14 13.95 -0.33 -1.03
N ARG A 15 14.91 -0.74 -0.18
CA ARG A 15 16.28 -1.01 -0.64
C ARG A 15 16.29 -2.01 -1.80
N GLN A 16 17.16 -1.77 -2.77
CA GLN A 16 17.42 -2.71 -3.85
C GLN A 16 18.02 -4.00 -3.28
N ILE A 17 17.49 -5.13 -3.73
CA ILE A 17 17.99 -6.47 -3.40
C ILE A 17 18.21 -7.25 -4.69
N GLY A 18 19.19 -8.15 -4.69
CA GLY A 18 19.42 -9.06 -5.80
C GLY A 18 18.21 -9.96 -6.07
N ARG A 19 18.09 -10.41 -7.32
CA ARG A 19 17.06 -11.39 -7.73
C ARG A 19 17.22 -12.69 -6.94
N GLY A 20 16.11 -13.28 -6.51
CA GLY A 20 16.08 -14.54 -5.75
C GLY A 20 16.12 -14.34 -4.23
N GLY A 21 16.20 -13.11 -3.73
CA GLY A 21 16.03 -12.81 -2.30
C GLY A 21 14.56 -12.91 -1.84
N LYS A 22 14.36 -13.08 -0.53
CA LYS A 22 13.02 -13.14 0.10
C LYS A 22 12.24 -11.82 0.11
N GLY A 23 12.82 -10.73 -0.38
CA GLY A 23 12.20 -9.40 -0.27
C GLY A 23 12.43 -8.72 1.08
N ILE A 24 11.78 -7.57 1.24
CA ILE A 24 11.63 -6.85 2.50
C ILE A 24 10.15 -6.58 2.74
N ARG A 25 9.75 -6.38 4.01
CA ARG A 25 8.34 -6.20 4.37
C ARG A 25 7.78 -4.88 3.83
N ALA A 26 6.67 -4.93 3.10
CA ALA A 26 5.95 -3.75 2.61
C ALA A 26 4.85 -3.25 3.57
N THR A 27 4.50 -4.05 4.58
CA THR A 27 3.55 -3.70 5.65
C THR A 27 3.93 -4.42 6.94
N ASP A 28 3.38 -3.99 8.07
CA ASP A 28 3.51 -4.75 9.32
C ASP A 28 2.67 -6.03 9.26
N VAL A 29 3.36 -7.17 9.32
CA VAL A 29 2.73 -8.50 9.25
C VAL A 29 1.97 -8.88 10.52
N SER A 30 2.29 -8.24 11.66
CA SER A 30 1.56 -8.47 12.91
C SER A 30 0.13 -7.93 12.87
N LYS A 31 -0.12 -6.93 12.01
CA LYS A 31 -1.43 -6.29 11.86
C LYS A 31 -2.35 -6.96 10.86
N VAL A 32 -1.92 -8.04 10.21
CA VAL A 32 -2.72 -8.70 9.15
C VAL A 32 -4.10 -9.13 9.66
N ALA A 33 -4.25 -9.46 10.94
CA ALA A 33 -5.57 -9.76 11.52
C ALA A 33 -6.52 -8.55 11.55
N GLU A 34 -5.98 -7.32 11.65
CA GLU A 34 -6.75 -6.07 11.77
C GLU A 34 -6.96 -5.39 10.42
N ILE A 35 -5.91 -5.28 9.61
CA ILE A 35 -5.95 -4.53 8.33
C ILE A 35 -6.20 -5.45 7.14
N GLY A 36 -6.04 -6.75 7.36
CA GLY A 36 -6.15 -7.77 6.35
C GLY A 36 -4.95 -7.87 5.38
N ARG A 37 -5.01 -8.81 4.44
CA ARG A 37 -3.96 -9.07 3.46
C ARG A 37 -3.70 -7.88 2.53
N LEU A 38 -2.46 -7.76 2.10
CA LEU A 38 -2.06 -6.79 1.09
C LEU A 38 -2.66 -7.18 -0.27
N VAL A 39 -3.38 -6.24 -0.89
CA VAL A 39 -4.10 -6.48 -2.17
C VAL A 39 -3.27 -5.99 -3.36
N ALA A 40 -2.73 -4.78 -3.27
CA ALA A 40 -1.95 -4.18 -4.35
C ALA A 40 -0.95 -3.15 -3.81
N THR A 41 0.13 -2.95 -4.56
CA THR A 41 1.12 -1.88 -4.37
C THR A 41 1.65 -1.47 -5.73
N PHE A 42 1.74 -0.17 -5.99
CA PHE A 42 2.24 0.39 -7.23
C PHE A 42 2.81 1.79 -6.99
N PRO A 43 3.78 2.24 -7.81
CA PRO A 43 4.28 3.61 -7.73
C PRO A 43 3.18 4.61 -8.10
N VAL A 44 3.20 5.77 -7.45
CA VAL A 44 2.30 6.89 -7.70
C VAL A 44 3.09 8.20 -7.68
N GLY A 45 2.71 9.13 -8.54
CA GLY A 45 3.09 10.54 -8.46
C GLY A 45 2.26 11.31 -7.43
N ASN A 46 2.65 12.54 -7.14
CA ASN A 46 1.95 13.37 -6.16
C ASN A 46 0.57 13.86 -6.66
N ASP A 47 0.44 14.04 -7.97
CA ASP A 47 -0.78 14.54 -8.61
C ASP A 47 -1.73 13.42 -9.09
N ASP A 48 -1.36 12.17 -8.82
CA ASP A 48 -2.16 11.02 -9.20
C ASP A 48 -3.43 10.90 -8.36
N GLN A 49 -4.37 10.12 -8.90
CA GLN A 49 -5.56 9.67 -8.19
C GLN A 49 -5.64 8.16 -8.30
N ILE A 50 -6.18 7.52 -7.26
CA ILE A 50 -6.37 6.07 -7.25
C ILE A 50 -7.85 5.73 -7.17
N MET A 51 -8.17 4.57 -7.73
CA MET A 51 -9.50 3.96 -7.63
C MET A 51 -9.42 2.70 -6.77
N LEU A 52 -10.38 2.59 -5.85
CA LEU A 52 -10.60 1.41 -5.02
C LEU A 52 -11.95 0.83 -5.41
N VAL A 53 -12.01 -0.49 -5.58
CA VAL A 53 -13.23 -1.22 -5.92
C VAL A 53 -13.40 -2.34 -4.90
N SER A 54 -14.53 -2.34 -4.18
CA SER A 54 -14.88 -3.46 -3.30
C SER A 54 -15.51 -4.60 -4.10
N ASP A 55 -15.51 -5.80 -3.52
CA ASP A 55 -16.24 -6.96 -4.04
C ASP A 55 -17.76 -6.72 -4.15
N GLY A 56 -18.32 -5.89 -3.27
CA GLY A 56 -19.71 -5.42 -3.33
C GLY A 56 -20.00 -4.38 -4.42
N GLY A 57 -19.02 -4.01 -5.25
CA GLY A 57 -19.19 -3.06 -6.36
C GLY A 57 -19.11 -1.59 -5.98
N THR A 58 -18.73 -1.25 -4.74
CA THR A 58 -18.51 0.14 -4.34
C THR A 58 -17.22 0.65 -4.95
N VAL A 59 -17.29 1.78 -5.65
CA VAL A 59 -16.14 2.41 -6.30
C VAL A 59 -15.84 3.73 -5.62
N ILE A 60 -14.59 3.90 -5.18
CA ILE A 60 -14.10 5.12 -4.52
C ILE A 60 -12.90 5.65 -5.29
N ARG A 61 -12.94 6.95 -5.64
CA ARG A 61 -11.81 7.66 -6.27
C ARG A 61 -11.30 8.73 -5.32
N VAL A 62 -10.00 8.70 -5.02
CA VAL A 62 -9.37 9.64 -4.08
C VAL A 62 -8.04 10.18 -4.60
N PRO A 63 -7.72 11.47 -4.32
CA PRO A 63 -6.41 12.02 -4.63
C PRO A 63 -5.33 11.42 -3.73
N VAL A 64 -4.20 11.05 -4.33
CA VAL A 64 -3.07 10.42 -3.63
C VAL A 64 -2.53 11.34 -2.52
N ASN A 65 -2.53 12.65 -2.74
CA ASN A 65 -2.04 13.63 -1.77
C ASN A 65 -2.77 13.56 -0.41
N GLY A 66 -4.04 13.16 -0.38
CA GLY A 66 -4.82 13.01 0.85
C GLY A 66 -4.49 11.75 1.66
N ILE A 67 -3.71 10.80 1.10
CA ILE A 67 -3.39 9.54 1.75
C ILE A 67 -2.20 9.75 2.69
N ARG A 68 -2.33 9.27 3.93
CA ARG A 68 -1.28 9.34 4.96
C ARG A 68 0.06 8.80 4.46
N PHE A 69 1.11 9.57 4.69
CA PHE A 69 2.49 9.13 4.50
C PHE A 69 3.03 8.45 5.76
N ALA A 70 3.61 7.26 5.63
CA ALA A 70 4.17 6.47 6.73
C ALA A 70 5.25 5.50 6.22
N SER A 71 6.09 5.02 7.14
CA SER A 71 7.14 4.04 6.80
C SER A 71 6.54 2.72 6.29
N ARG A 72 7.31 1.96 5.49
CA ARG A 72 6.87 0.69 4.92
C ARG A 72 6.39 -0.34 5.95
N ALA A 73 6.99 -0.43 7.14
CA ALA A 73 6.69 -1.49 8.10
C ALA A 73 5.90 -0.97 9.32
N THR A 74 4.70 -0.45 9.06
CA THR A 74 3.75 0.08 10.05
C THR A 74 2.35 -0.45 9.83
#